data_AF-A0A3A5HHS5-F1
#
_entry.id   AF-A0A3A5HHS5-F1
#
_cell.length_a   1.000
_cell.length_b   1.000
_cell.length_c   1.000
_cell.angle_alpha   90.00
_cell.angle_beta   90.00
_cell.angle_gamma   90.00
#
_symmetry.space_group_name_H-M   'P 1'
#
loop_
_entity.id
_entity.type
_entity.pdbx_description
1 polymer ?
#
loop_
_entity_poly.entity_id
_entity_poly.type
_entity_poly.pdbx_seq_one_letter_code
_entity_poly.pdbx_strand_id
1 'polypeptide(L)'
;MYKNMVWEVVFADKDYLEKNHDTSLKVVRAIGKGMEFTRDNPRKAAESITSYFEGIDVEILEKSLIGLKDTFKGYGEMNQEAWDNAQDPLVEFGEMSGVSTKQDTTEDVIWTNNYIKEAFKK
;
A
#
# COMPACT_ATOMS: atom_id res chain seq x y z
N MET A 1 20.06 8.78 0.29
CA MET A 1 19.07 8.78 1.40
C MET A 1 17.78 8.25 0.80
N TYR A 2 17.35 7.08 1.25
CA TYR A 2 16.39 6.18 0.59
C TYR A 2 15.16 6.93 0.02
N LYS A 3 14.99 6.87 -1.31
CA LYS A 3 13.85 7.44 -2.04
C LYS A 3 13.11 6.30 -2.71
N ASN A 4 11.80 6.45 -2.93
CA ASN A 4 10.98 5.46 -3.62
C ASN A 4 11.09 4.06 -2.97
N MET A 5 10.67 3.94 -1.71
CA MET A 5 10.57 2.65 -1.01
C MET A 5 9.10 2.23 -0.92
N VAL A 6 8.89 0.92 -0.82
CA VAL A 6 7.63 0.37 -0.33
C VAL A 6 7.48 0.71 1.16
N TRP A 7 6.29 1.18 1.55
CA TRP A 7 5.98 1.56 2.93
C TRP A 7 4.85 0.70 3.47
N GLU A 8 3.61 1.11 3.21
CA GLU A 8 2.42 0.41 3.65
C GLU A 8 1.98 -0.60 2.60
N VAL A 9 1.89 -1.87 2.99
CA VAL A 9 1.45 -2.98 2.13
C VAL A 9 0.37 -3.79 2.82
N VAL A 10 -0.62 -4.20 2.04
CA VAL A 10 -1.59 -5.21 2.48
C VAL A 10 -1.14 -6.55 1.92
N PHE A 11 -0.92 -7.51 2.81
CA PHE A 11 -0.44 -8.84 2.46
C PHE A 11 -1.28 -9.92 3.14
N ALA A 12 -1.25 -11.11 2.56
CA ALA A 12 -1.86 -12.32 3.10
C ALA A 12 -1.06 -13.53 2.60
N ASP A 13 -1.26 -14.70 3.22
CA ASP A 13 -0.65 -15.94 2.77
C ASP A 13 -1.06 -16.26 1.34
N LYS A 14 -0.11 -16.76 0.52
CA LYS A 14 -0.38 -17.15 -0.87
C LYS A 14 -1.54 -18.14 -0.98
N ASP A 15 -1.52 -19.17 -0.13
CA ASP A 15 -2.61 -20.15 -0.02
C ASP A 15 -3.98 -19.51 0.24
N TYR A 16 -4.04 -18.47 1.08
CA TYR A 16 -5.29 -17.77 1.37
C TYR A 16 -5.78 -17.01 0.14
N LEU A 17 -4.87 -16.30 -0.53
CA LEU A 17 -5.16 -15.53 -1.73
C LEU A 17 -5.71 -16.42 -2.84
N GLU A 18 -5.13 -17.61 -3.04
CA GLU A 18 -5.58 -18.60 -4.03
C GLU A 18 -6.94 -19.21 -3.66
N LYS A 19 -7.12 -19.67 -2.41
CA LYS A 19 -8.37 -20.30 -1.94
C LYS A 19 -9.54 -19.32 -1.91
N ASN A 20 -9.27 -18.03 -1.73
CA ASN A 20 -10.27 -16.97 -1.56
C ASN A 20 -10.18 -15.90 -2.64
N HIS A 21 -9.82 -16.27 -3.87
CA HIS A 21 -9.52 -15.35 -4.97
C HIS A 21 -10.55 -14.22 -5.15
N ASP A 22 -11.84 -14.56 -5.23
CA ASP A 22 -12.92 -13.57 -5.39
C ASP A 22 -12.99 -12.56 -4.23
N THR A 23 -12.76 -13.04 -3.01
CA THR A 23 -12.74 -12.18 -1.81
C THR A 23 -11.51 -11.27 -1.85
N SER A 24 -10.35 -11.81 -2.19
CA SER A 24 -9.10 -11.06 -2.34
C SER A 24 -9.24 -9.94 -3.38
N LEU A 25 -9.84 -10.22 -4.54
CA LEU A 25 -10.14 -9.21 -5.56
C LEU A 25 -11.08 -8.12 -5.06
N LYS A 26 -12.14 -8.47 -4.31
CA LYS A 26 -13.07 -7.49 -3.72
C LYS A 26 -12.35 -6.58 -2.73
N VAL A 27 -11.46 -7.11 -1.89
CA VAL A 27 -10.65 -6.34 -0.95
C VAL A 27 -9.73 -5.38 -1.69
N VAL A 28 -8.96 -5.86 -2.67
CA VAL A 28 -8.09 -5.02 -3.50
C VAL A 28 -8.88 -3.91 -4.20
N ARG A 29 -10.05 -4.24 -4.75
CA ARG A 29 -10.93 -3.25 -5.39
C ARG A 29 -11.43 -2.20 -4.40
N ALA A 30 -11.80 -2.59 -3.19
CA ALA A 30 -12.27 -1.68 -2.16
C ALA A 30 -11.16 -0.71 -1.73
N ILE A 31 -9.95 -1.21 -1.51
CA ILE A 31 -8.77 -0.39 -1.16
C ILE A 31 -8.45 0.59 -2.28
N GLY A 32 -8.32 0.12 -3.53
CA GLY A 32 -8.01 0.99 -4.66
C GLY A 32 -9.07 2.09 -4.88
N LYS A 33 -10.36 1.77 -4.72
CA LYS A 33 -11.43 2.79 -4.74
C LYS A 33 -11.37 3.74 -3.55
N GLY A 34 -10.97 3.28 -2.38
CA GLY A 34 -10.73 4.14 -1.21
C GLY A 34 -9.60 5.14 -1.45
N MET A 35 -8.49 4.69 -2.07
CA MET A 35 -7.37 5.56 -2.46
C MET A 35 -7.82 6.62 -3.48
N GLU A 36 -8.53 6.21 -4.53
CA GLU A 36 -9.10 7.12 -5.53
C GLU A 36 -10.06 8.14 -4.88
N PHE A 37 -11.00 7.68 -4.07
CA PHE A 37 -11.93 8.54 -3.35
C PHE A 37 -11.22 9.56 -2.46
N THR A 38 -10.19 9.14 -1.74
CA THR A 38 -9.41 9.98 -0.83
C THR A 38 -8.64 11.06 -1.58
N ARG A 39 -7.99 10.68 -2.69
CA ARG A 39 -7.26 11.60 -3.57
C ARG A 39 -8.17 12.67 -4.17
N ASP A 40 -9.39 12.29 -4.54
CA ASP A 40 -10.32 13.15 -5.25
C ASP A 40 -11.24 13.95 -4.30
N ASN A 41 -11.48 13.45 -3.09
CA ASN A 41 -12.42 14.01 -2.11
C ASN A 41 -11.86 14.01 -0.67
N PRO A 42 -10.70 14.64 -0.40
CA PRO A 42 -10.01 14.53 0.91
C PRO A 42 -10.88 14.99 2.09
N ARG A 43 -11.72 16.02 1.92
CA ARG A 43 -12.67 16.46 2.95
C ARG A 43 -13.66 15.36 3.32
N LYS A 44 -14.32 14.77 2.33
CA LYS A 44 -15.32 13.72 2.57
C LYS A 44 -14.69 12.45 3.14
N ALA A 45 -13.45 12.15 2.73
CA ALA A 45 -12.67 11.07 3.32
C ALA A 45 -12.33 11.35 4.79
N ALA A 46 -11.93 12.57 5.15
CA ALA A 46 -11.69 12.96 6.54
C ALA A 46 -12.95 12.81 7.40
N GLU A 47 -14.10 13.27 6.89
CA GLU A 47 -15.40 13.15 7.56
C GLU A 47 -15.81 11.69 7.79
N SER A 48 -15.48 10.77 6.88
CA SER A 48 -15.82 9.36 7.02
C SER A 48 -14.92 8.59 8.00
N ILE A 49 -13.69 9.07 8.24
CA ILE A 49 -12.72 8.38 9.10
C ILE A 49 -12.49 9.06 10.45
N THR A 50 -12.96 10.29 10.67
CA THR A 50 -12.72 11.06 11.91
C THR A 50 -13.11 10.30 13.18
N SER A 51 -14.19 9.50 13.12
CA SER A 51 -14.64 8.69 14.25
C SER A 51 -13.63 7.62 14.70
N TYR A 52 -12.65 7.26 13.87
CA TYR A 52 -11.57 6.35 14.23
C TYR A 52 -10.42 7.05 14.98
N PHE A 53 -10.41 8.38 15.04
CA PHE A 53 -9.34 9.19 15.64
C PHE A 53 -9.90 10.08 16.75
N GLU A 54 -9.89 9.57 17.99
CA GLU A 54 -10.39 10.30 19.15
C GLU A 54 -9.66 11.64 19.35
N GLY A 55 -10.42 12.71 19.53
CA GLY A 55 -9.89 14.06 19.78
C GLY A 55 -9.24 14.74 18.56
N ILE A 56 -9.37 14.18 17.36
CA ILE A 56 -8.84 14.79 16.14
C ILE A 56 -9.96 15.45 15.32
N ASP A 57 -9.81 16.75 15.07
CA ASP A 57 -10.73 17.50 14.22
C ASP A 57 -10.61 17.07 12.75
N VAL A 58 -11.75 17.06 12.06
CA VAL A 58 -11.85 16.75 10.62
C VAL A 58 -10.89 17.61 9.78
N GLU A 59 -10.68 18.88 10.15
CA GLU A 59 -9.77 19.78 9.44
C GLU A 59 -8.30 19.35 9.51
N ILE A 60 -7.88 18.71 10.62
CA ILE A 60 -6.53 18.18 10.78
C ILE A 60 -6.35 16.97 9.85
N LEU A 61 -7.34 16.08 9.81
CA LEU A 61 -7.33 14.92 8.93
C LEU A 61 -7.36 15.34 7.46
N GLU A 62 -8.20 16.30 7.08
CA GLU A 62 -8.25 16.82 5.72
C GLU A 62 -6.88 17.36 5.27
N LYS A 63 -6.21 18.17 6.11
CA LYS A 63 -4.86 18.67 5.81
C LYS A 63 -3.84 17.55 5.63
N SER A 64 -3.92 16.51 6.46
CA SER A 64 -3.07 15.32 6.34
C SER A 64 -3.31 14.59 5.01
N LEU A 65 -4.57 14.32 4.66
CA LEU A 65 -4.94 13.64 3.42
C LEU A 65 -4.57 14.45 2.16
N ILE A 66 -4.70 15.78 2.21
CA ILE A 66 -4.20 16.67 1.13
C ILE A 66 -2.69 16.55 0.99
N GLY A 67 -1.94 16.56 2.11
CA GLY A 67 -0.48 16.41 2.10
C GLY A 67 -0.01 15.04 1.57
N LEU A 68 -0.82 14.00 1.78
CA LEU A 68 -0.56 12.64 1.30
C LEU A 68 -1.08 12.39 -0.12
N LYS A 69 -1.72 13.37 -0.78
CA LYS A 69 -2.40 13.15 -2.07
C LYS A 69 -1.52 12.47 -3.13
N ASP A 70 -0.24 12.86 -3.20
CA ASP A 70 0.71 12.35 -4.18
C ASP A 70 1.22 10.93 -3.86
N THR A 71 0.92 10.39 -2.67
CA THR A 71 1.24 9.01 -2.29
C THR A 71 0.16 8.02 -2.77
N PHE A 72 -1.09 8.48 -2.96
CA PHE A 72 -2.19 7.67 -3.48
C PHE A 72 -2.13 7.53 -5.02
N LYS A 73 -1.07 6.88 -5.53
CA LYS A 73 -0.86 6.66 -6.96
C LYS A 73 -1.66 5.46 -7.47
N GLY A 74 -2.31 5.64 -8.62
CA GLY A 74 -3.11 4.59 -9.28
C GLY A 74 -4.11 3.95 -8.31
N TYR A 75 -4.09 2.62 -8.24
CA TYR A 75 -4.86 1.78 -7.30
C TYR A 75 -3.95 1.02 -6.31
N GLY A 76 -2.70 1.47 -6.15
CA GLY A 76 -1.70 0.83 -5.28
C GLY A 76 -0.73 -0.08 -6.01
N GLU A 77 -0.50 0.15 -7.30
CA GLU A 77 0.45 -0.62 -8.09
C GLU A 77 1.86 -0.54 -7.49
N MET A 78 2.48 -1.70 -7.36
CA MET A 78 3.85 -1.86 -6.87
C MET A 78 4.83 -1.90 -8.05
N ASN A 79 6.10 -1.61 -7.77
CA ASN A 79 7.19 -1.78 -8.73
C ASN A 79 8.41 -2.39 -8.03
N GLN A 80 9.23 -3.11 -8.80
CA GLN A 80 10.40 -3.83 -8.28
C GLN A 80 11.43 -2.89 -7.65
N GLU A 81 11.69 -1.73 -8.27
CA GLU A 81 12.65 -0.74 -7.77
C GLU A 81 12.34 -0.32 -6.33
N ALA A 82 11.06 -0.15 -5.98
CA ALA A 82 10.67 0.22 -4.64
C ALA A 82 10.92 -0.90 -3.61
N TRP A 83 10.79 -2.16 -4.01
CA TRP A 83 11.14 -3.31 -3.17
C TRP A 83 12.65 -3.47 -3.03
N ASP A 84 13.41 -3.23 -4.10
CA ASP A 84 14.87 -3.19 -4.06
C ASP A 84 15.39 -2.12 -3.10
N ASN A 85 14.83 -0.92 -3.16
CA ASN A 85 15.19 0.17 -2.25
C ASN A 85 14.78 -0.11 -0.80
N ALA A 86 13.66 -0.82 -0.57
CA ALA A 86 13.17 -1.13 0.78
C ALA A 86 14.06 -2.14 1.52
N GLN A 87 14.71 -3.06 0.81
CA GLN A 87 15.60 -4.05 1.43
C GLN A 87 17.00 -3.52 1.72
N ASP A 88 17.45 -2.46 1.02
CA ASP A 88 18.78 -1.88 1.21
C ASP A 88 19.10 -1.52 2.67
N PRO A 89 18.28 -0.75 3.42
CA PRO A 89 18.55 -0.47 4.82
C PRO A 89 18.50 -1.74 5.68
N LEU A 90 17.64 -2.71 5.35
CA LEU A 90 17.56 -3.95 6.11
C LEU A 90 18.87 -4.73 6.00
N VAL A 91 19.45 -4.83 4.81
CA VAL A 91 20.73 -5.51 4.58
C VAL A 91 21.91 -4.71 5.13
N GLU A 92 21.92 -3.39 4.94
CA GLU A 92 22.95 -2.49 5.46
C GLU A 92 23.05 -2.58 6.99
N PHE A 93 21.90 -2.64 7.68
CA PHE A 93 21.80 -2.81 9.13
C PHE A 93 21.51 -4.26 9.54
N GLY A 94 22.06 -5.23 8.82
CA GLY A 94 21.80 -6.66 9.01
C GLY A 94 21.98 -7.19 10.43
N GLU A 95 22.92 -6.62 11.20
CA GLU A 95 23.13 -6.99 12.62
C GLU A 95 21.91 -6.65 13.50
N MET A 96 21.18 -5.59 13.17
CA MET A 96 19.97 -5.17 13.88
C MET A 96 18.70 -5.76 13.27
N SER A 97 18.63 -5.81 11.94
CA SER A 97 17.42 -6.24 11.22
C SER A 97 17.27 -7.76 11.17
N GLY A 98 18.36 -8.51 11.34
CA GLY A 98 18.41 -9.96 11.10
C GLY A 98 18.40 -10.35 9.61
N VAL A 99 18.44 -9.38 8.70
CA VAL A 99 18.46 -9.61 7.24
C VAL A 99 19.89 -9.45 6.74
N SER A 100 20.54 -10.58 6.45
CA SER A 100 21.95 -10.59 6.00
C SER A 100 22.13 -10.62 4.48
N THR A 101 21.06 -10.86 3.72
CA THR A 101 21.11 -11.04 2.27
C THR A 101 19.91 -10.40 1.59
N LYS A 102 20.13 -9.88 0.38
CA LYS A 102 19.06 -9.41 -0.48
C LYS A 102 18.11 -10.55 -0.86
N GLN A 103 16.82 -10.24 -0.89
CA GLN A 103 15.76 -11.12 -1.36
C GLN A 103 15.52 -10.90 -2.86
N ASP A 104 14.95 -11.91 -3.52
CA ASP A 104 14.46 -11.77 -4.89
C ASP A 104 13.16 -10.96 -4.90
N THR A 105 13.22 -9.79 -5.52
CA THR A 105 12.15 -8.80 -5.61
C THR A 105 11.45 -8.82 -6.96
N THR A 106 11.70 -9.84 -7.80
CA THR A 106 10.95 -10.03 -9.04
C THR A 106 9.45 -10.15 -8.74
N GLU A 107 8.58 -9.56 -9.58
CA GLU A 107 7.12 -9.68 -9.45
C GLU A 107 6.74 -11.18 -9.37
N ASP A 108 5.71 -11.48 -8.56
CA ASP A 108 5.19 -12.81 -8.21
C ASP A 108 6.07 -13.66 -7.24
N VAL A 109 7.23 -13.17 -6.82
CA VAL A 109 8.04 -13.82 -5.76
C VAL A 109 7.52 -13.43 -4.37
N ILE A 110 7.61 -12.15 -3.99
CA ILE A 110 7.17 -11.63 -2.68
C ILE A 110 6.03 -10.60 -2.77
N TRP A 111 5.71 -10.14 -3.97
CA TRP A 111 4.65 -9.16 -4.25
C TRP A 111 4.07 -9.37 -5.65
N THR A 112 2.86 -8.90 -5.94
CA THR A 112 2.24 -9.05 -7.26
C THR A 112 1.26 -7.91 -7.58
N ASN A 113 1.21 -7.46 -8.83
CA ASN A 113 0.14 -6.57 -9.30
C ASN A 113 -1.04 -7.33 -9.95
N ASN A 114 -1.01 -8.67 -10.01
CA ASN A 114 -2.03 -9.45 -10.72
C ASN A 114 -3.45 -9.19 -10.17
N TYR A 115 -3.61 -9.11 -8.85
CA TYR A 115 -4.90 -8.77 -8.23
C TYR A 115 -5.39 -7.37 -8.59
N ILE A 116 -4.51 -6.38 -8.72
CA ILE A 116 -4.87 -5.02 -9.14
C ILE A 116 -5.30 -5.03 -10.61
N LYS A 117 -4.48 -5.64 -11.47
CA LYS A 117 -4.74 -5.77 -12.92
C LYS A 117 -6.10 -6.44 -13.17
N GLU A 118 -6.45 -7.46 -12.40
CA GLU A 118 -7.73 -8.16 -12.51
C GLU A 118 -8.90 -7.36 -11.93
N ALA A 119 -8.76 -6.81 -10.72
CA ALA A 119 -9.82 -6.07 -10.04
C ALA A 119 -10.29 -4.81 -10.78
N PHE A 120 -9.38 -4.20 -11.57
CA PHE A 120 -9.61 -2.97 -12.33
C PHE A 120 -9.52 -3.14 -13.85
N LYS A 121 -9.59 -4.40 -14.33
CA LYS A 121 -9.70 -4.67 -15.77
C LYS A 121 -10.95 -3.99 -16.32
N LYS A 122 -10.78 -3.20 -17.39
CA LYS A 122 -11.88 -2.58 -18.14
C LYS A 122 -12.62 -3.62 -18.97
#